data_AF-A0ABD7QTI5-F1
#
_entry.id   AF-A0ABD7QTI5-F1
#
_cell.length_a   1.000
_cell.length_b   1.000
_cell.length_c   1.000
_cell.angle_alpha   90.00
_cell.angle_beta   90.00
_cell.angle_gamma   90.00
#
_symmetry.space_group_name_H-M   'P 1'
#
loop_
_entity.id
_entity.type
_entity.pdbx_description
1 polymer ?
#
loop_
_entity_poly.entity_id
_entity_poly.type
_entity_poly.pdbx_seq_one_letter_code
_entity_poly.pdbx_strand_id
1 'polypeptide(L)'
;MLDKEAYGPTEDPKIAMSIKNTGTNSCHLDLGSAQQVLTISSGEEQYWSSKDCQTGGTNQDVTIKSGQTLTTPAIAWDRTRSSTTTCDASRPAVSADGASYHLQVAVGNLKSTASVQFILQ
;
A
#
# COMPACT_ATOMS: atom_id res chain seq x y z
N MET A 1 -1.31 -1.81 6.27
CA MET A 1 -1.91 -3.03 6.86
C MET A 1 -1.66 -4.18 5.91
N LEU A 2 -1.38 -5.34 6.49
CA LEU A 2 -1.27 -6.62 5.80
C LEU A 2 -2.29 -7.57 6.44
N ASP A 3 -2.76 -8.56 5.69
CA ASP A 3 -3.64 -9.61 6.22
C ASP A 3 -2.88 -10.76 6.90
N LYS A 4 -1.57 -10.90 6.62
CA LYS A 4 -0.66 -11.86 7.24
C LYS A 4 0.75 -11.28 7.36
N GLU A 5 1.59 -11.91 8.18
CA GLU A 5 3.01 -11.54 8.33
C GLU A 5 3.92 -12.40 7.46
N ALA A 6 3.44 -13.56 6.99
CA ALA A 6 4.16 -14.47 6.10
C ALA A 6 3.20 -15.10 5.08
N TYR A 7 3.69 -15.31 3.86
CA TYR A 7 2.90 -15.80 2.73
C TYR A 7 3.64 -16.94 2.03
N GLY A 8 2.94 -18.05 1.80
CA GLY A 8 3.45 -19.19 1.05
C GLY A 8 3.59 -18.92 -0.46
N PRO A 9 4.15 -19.86 -1.23
CA PRO A 9 4.47 -19.67 -2.66
C PRO A 9 3.28 -19.30 -3.57
N THR A 10 2.05 -19.58 -3.15
CA THR A 10 0.82 -19.32 -3.91
C THR A 10 -0.05 -18.24 -3.28
N GLU A 11 0.44 -17.54 -2.26
CA GLU A 11 -0.32 -16.53 -1.54
C GLU A 11 0.14 -15.12 -1.93
N ASP A 12 -0.81 -14.30 -2.36
CA ASP A 12 -0.58 -12.90 -2.68
C ASP A 12 -0.93 -12.02 -1.47
N PRO A 13 0.00 -11.15 -1.01
CA PRO A 13 -0.27 -10.23 0.09
C PRO A 13 -1.45 -9.30 -0.19
N LYS A 14 -2.39 -9.20 0.75
CA LYS A 14 -3.45 -8.19 0.69
C LYS A 14 -3.03 -6.97 1.48
N ILE A 15 -2.67 -5.92 0.74
CA ILE A 15 -2.16 -4.68 1.28
C ILE A 15 -3.26 -3.61 1.32
N ALA A 16 -3.34 -2.87 2.42
CA ALA A 16 -4.31 -1.80 2.58
C ALA A 16 -3.72 -0.65 3.42
N MET A 17 -4.34 0.52 3.35
CA MET A 17 -4.04 1.65 4.22
C MET A 17 -5.06 1.69 5.36
N SER A 18 -4.60 2.02 6.57
CA SER A 18 -5.48 2.39 7.66
C SER A 18 -5.10 3.77 8.16
N ILE A 19 -6.10 4.61 8.40
CA ILE A 19 -5.93 5.98 8.87
C ILE A 19 -6.82 6.20 10.08
N LYS A 20 -6.23 6.78 11.13
CA LYS A 20 -6.92 7.11 12.38
C LYS A 20 -6.83 8.59 12.62
N ASN A 21 -7.97 9.22 12.90
CA ASN A 21 -7.98 10.58 13.42
C ASN A 21 -7.69 10.55 14.92
N THR A 22 -6.51 11.02 15.33
CA THR A 22 -6.08 11.10 16.73
C THR A 22 -6.38 12.44 17.38
N GLY A 23 -6.92 13.41 16.63
CA GLY A 23 -7.34 14.71 17.15
C GLY A 23 -8.73 14.67 17.78
N THR A 24 -9.14 15.78 18.39
CA THR A 24 -10.43 15.94 19.06
C THR A 24 -11.55 16.44 18.13
N ASN A 25 -11.21 16.92 16.95
CA ASN A 25 -12.15 17.44 15.94
C ASN A 25 -12.25 16.47 14.76
N SER A 26 -13.35 16.55 14.01
CA SER A 26 -13.47 15.85 12.73
C SER A 26 -12.43 16.35 11.72
N CYS A 27 -11.91 15.43 10.90
CA CYS A 27 -10.96 15.71 9.83
C CYS A 27 -11.63 15.40 8.48
N HIS A 28 -11.41 16.25 7.48
CA HIS A 28 -11.81 16.01 6.10
C HIS A 28 -10.58 15.67 5.27
N LEU A 29 -10.66 14.59 4.50
CA LEU A 29 -9.54 14.11 3.67
C LEU A 29 -10.08 13.45 2.42
N ASP A 30 -9.43 13.69 1.28
CA ASP A 30 -9.64 12.89 0.08
C ASP A 30 -8.87 11.56 0.24
N LEU A 31 -9.62 10.48 0.49
CA LEU A 31 -9.11 9.10 0.54
C LEU A 31 -9.28 8.38 -0.80
N GLY A 32 -9.43 9.10 -1.90
CA GLY A 32 -9.51 8.53 -3.23
C GLY A 32 -8.21 7.85 -3.66
N SER A 33 -8.31 6.88 -4.58
CA SER A 33 -7.13 6.19 -5.13
C SER A 33 -6.19 7.16 -5.87
N ALA A 34 -6.69 8.33 -6.31
CA ALA A 34 -5.87 9.42 -6.84
C ALA A 34 -4.89 9.98 -5.80
N GLN A 35 -5.24 9.95 -4.51
CA GLN A 35 -4.40 10.48 -3.42
C GLN A 35 -3.55 9.41 -2.74
N GLN A 36 -3.96 8.15 -2.78
CA GLN A 36 -3.28 7.05 -2.10
C GLN A 36 -2.01 6.59 -2.84
N VAL A 37 -0.97 6.27 -2.06
CA VAL A 37 0.26 5.60 -2.49
C VAL A 37 0.56 4.47 -1.51
N LEU A 38 0.64 3.24 -2.02
CA LEU A 38 1.14 2.08 -1.29
C LEU A 38 2.45 1.66 -1.95
N THR A 39 3.50 1.50 -1.15
CA THR A 39 4.85 1.20 -1.62
C THR A 39 5.37 -0.04 -0.94
N ILE A 40 5.95 -0.96 -1.71
CA ILE A 40 6.63 -2.14 -1.20
C ILE A 40 8.12 -2.00 -1.46
N SER A 41 8.93 -2.17 -0.42
CA SER A 41 10.39 -2.12 -0.48
C SER A 41 11.04 -3.33 0.17
N SER A 42 12.32 -3.57 -0.15
CA SER A 42 13.21 -4.45 0.60
C SER A 42 14.53 -3.71 0.81
N GLY A 43 14.96 -3.54 2.07
CA GLY A 43 16.01 -2.58 2.39
C GLY A 43 15.63 -1.16 1.95
N GLU A 44 16.53 -0.49 1.24
CA GLU A 44 16.30 0.86 0.67
C GLU A 44 15.66 0.83 -0.72
N GLU A 45 15.56 -0.34 -1.35
CA GLU A 45 15.08 -0.47 -2.72
C GLU A 45 13.56 -0.58 -2.78
N GLN A 46 12.93 0.27 -3.60
CA GLN A 46 11.51 0.15 -3.94
C GLN A 46 11.31 -0.95 -5.00
N TYR A 47 10.45 -1.92 -4.69
CA TYR A 47 10.08 -3.00 -5.60
C TYR A 47 8.79 -2.67 -6.35
N TRP A 48 7.82 -2.07 -5.66
CA TRP A 48 6.50 -1.83 -6.22
C TRP A 48 5.85 -0.56 -5.67
N SER A 49 5.01 0.09 -6.48
CA SER A 49 4.18 1.22 -6.08
C SER A 49 2.80 1.11 -6.70
N SER A 50 1.75 1.40 -5.92
CA SER A 50 0.38 1.46 -6.42
C SER A 50 0.15 2.59 -7.43
N LYS A 51 1.10 3.52 -7.55
CA LYS A 51 1.08 4.58 -8.56
C LYS A 51 1.66 4.15 -9.90
N ASP A 52 2.51 3.13 -9.92
CA ASP A 52 3.05 2.64 -11.18
C ASP A 52 1.91 2.06 -12.01
N CYS A 53 1.70 2.67 -13.17
CA CYS A 53 0.69 2.27 -14.15
C CYS A 53 -0.76 2.43 -13.67
N GLN A 54 -0.99 3.20 -12.60
CA GLN A 54 -2.34 3.57 -12.20
C GLN A 54 -2.97 4.42 -13.31
N THR A 55 -4.15 4.03 -13.77
CA THR A 55 -5.01 4.84 -14.64
C THR A 55 -6.35 5.08 -13.96
N GLY A 56 -6.98 6.22 -14.27
CA GLY A 56 -8.34 6.51 -13.78
C GLY A 56 -8.47 6.59 -12.26
N GLY A 57 -7.46 7.10 -11.55
CA GLY A 57 -7.56 7.34 -10.11
C GLY A 57 -8.77 8.22 -9.78
N THR A 58 -9.47 7.89 -8.70
CA THR A 58 -10.68 8.58 -8.26
C THR A 58 -10.40 9.40 -7.00
N ASN A 59 -11.16 10.48 -6.82
CA ASN A 59 -11.22 11.22 -5.56
C ASN A 59 -12.39 10.69 -4.71
N GLN A 60 -12.23 10.72 -3.39
CA GLN A 60 -13.23 10.32 -2.43
C GLN A 60 -13.07 11.13 -1.14
N ASP A 61 -13.83 12.22 -1.03
CA ASP A 61 -13.88 13.03 0.19
C ASP A 61 -14.56 12.25 1.31
N VAL A 62 -13.84 12.09 2.43
CA VAL A 62 -14.36 11.45 3.63
C VAL A 62 -14.25 12.38 4.83
N THR A 63 -15.18 12.21 5.76
CA THR A 63 -15.09 12.80 7.10
C THR A 63 -14.70 11.72 8.10
N ILE A 64 -13.58 11.91 8.78
CA ILE A 64 -13.08 11.02 9.82
C ILE A 64 -13.32 11.69 11.17
N LYS A 65 -14.27 11.17 11.95
CA LYS A 65 -14.60 11.69 13.28
C LYS A 65 -13.41 11.50 14.23
N SER A 66 -13.37 12.28 15.31
CA SER A 66 -12.41 12.11 16.41
C SER A 66 -12.36 10.64 16.87
N GLY A 67 -11.16 10.06 16.91
CA GLY A 67 -10.93 8.67 17.30
C GLY A 67 -11.31 7.61 16.24
N GLN A 68 -12.01 7.99 15.17
CA GLN A 68 -12.42 7.06 14.13
C GLN A 68 -11.21 6.56 13.34
N THR A 69 -11.25 5.28 12.98
CA THR A 69 -10.31 4.65 12.07
C THR A 69 -11.05 4.22 10.82
N LEU A 70 -10.49 4.51 9.65
CA LEU A 70 -10.94 4.01 8.36
C LEU A 70 -9.85 3.13 7.75
N THR A 71 -10.25 2.13 6.99
CA THR A 71 -9.36 1.24 6.25
C THR A 71 -9.79 1.23 4.78
N THR A 72 -8.84 1.37 3.88
CA THR A 72 -9.11 1.34 2.44
C THR A 72 -9.33 -0.10 1.96
N PRO A 73 -10.04 -0.31 0.84
CA PRO A 73 -10.11 -1.64 0.22
C PRO A 73 -8.71 -2.19 -0.04
N ALA A 74 -8.53 -3.49 0.20
CA ALA A 74 -7.24 -4.13 0.01
C ALA A 74 -6.93 -4.37 -1.47
N ILE A 75 -5.66 -4.20 -1.83
CA ILE A 75 -5.09 -4.56 -3.12
C ILE A 75 -4.33 -5.87 -2.92
N ALA A 76 -4.56 -6.86 -3.79
CA ALA A 76 -3.70 -8.03 -3.85
C ALA A 76 -2.43 -7.65 -4.65
N TRP A 77 -1.26 -7.75 -4.03
CA TRP A 77 0.00 -7.57 -4.74
C TRP A 77 0.45 -8.91 -5.31
N ASP A 78 0.59 -8.97 -6.62
CA ASP A 78 0.93 -10.16 -7.42
C ASP A 78 2.41 -10.58 -7.32
N ARG A 79 3.14 -10.07 -6.33
CA ARG A 79 4.57 -10.39 -6.08
C ARG A 79 5.46 -10.03 -7.27
N THR A 80 5.13 -8.96 -8.00
CA THR A 80 5.94 -8.44 -9.09
C THR A 80 6.54 -7.07 -8.80
N ARG A 81 7.65 -6.75 -9.46
CA ARG A 81 8.22 -5.41 -9.49
C ARG A 81 7.36 -4.47 -10.33
N SER A 82 7.38 -3.17 -10.07
CA SER A 82 6.76 -2.18 -10.95
C SER A 82 7.64 -0.95 -11.19
N SER A 83 7.39 -0.31 -12.33
CA SER A 83 7.84 1.03 -12.68
C SER A 83 6.88 1.63 -13.71
N THR A 84 6.97 2.94 -13.95
CA THR A 84 6.22 3.64 -15.00
C THR A 84 6.49 3.13 -16.43
N THR A 85 7.54 2.35 -16.66
CA THR A 85 7.87 1.79 -17.97
C THR A 85 7.41 0.34 -18.15
N THR A 86 6.83 -0.27 -17.12
CA THR A 86 6.37 -1.68 -17.11
C THR A 86 4.86 -1.83 -17.23
N CYS A 87 4.17 -0.78 -17.70
CA CYS A 87 2.70 -0.77 -17.75
C CYS A 87 2.10 -1.68 -18.81
N ASP A 88 2.81 -1.84 -19.92
CA ASP A 88 2.38 -2.65 -21.06
C ASP A 88 3.31 -3.86 -21.27
N ALA A 89 4.06 -4.24 -20.24
CA ALA A 89 5.06 -5.29 -20.31
C ALA A 89 4.93 -6.27 -19.14
N SER A 90 5.48 -7.47 -19.31
CA SER A 90 5.63 -8.43 -18.21
C SER A 90 6.55 -7.84 -17.14
N ARG A 91 6.14 -7.99 -15.88
CA ARG A 91 6.87 -7.50 -14.72
C ARG A 91 7.69 -8.64 -14.11
N PRO A 92 8.97 -8.41 -13.76
CA PRO A 92 9.77 -9.42 -13.08
C PRO A 92 9.16 -9.79 -11.73
N ALA A 93 9.10 -11.09 -11.43
CA ALA A 93 8.75 -11.58 -10.10
C ALA A 93 9.80 -11.15 -9.06
N VAL A 94 9.35 -10.97 -7.81
CA VAL A 94 10.25 -10.69 -6.69
C VAL A 94 10.81 -11.99 -6.09
N SER A 95 11.89 -11.88 -5.32
CA SER A 95 12.44 -13.00 -4.57
C SER A 95 11.47 -13.50 -3.50
N ALA A 96 11.37 -14.82 -3.34
CA ALA A 96 10.38 -15.45 -2.48
C ALA A 96 10.98 -16.37 -1.40
N ASP A 97 12.28 -16.63 -1.37
CA ASP A 97 12.85 -17.68 -0.51
C ASP A 97 13.17 -17.18 0.92
N GLY A 98 12.15 -16.76 1.67
CA GLY A 98 12.30 -16.14 2.98
C GLY A 98 12.66 -14.64 2.91
N ALA A 99 12.41 -14.02 1.76
CA ALA A 99 12.70 -12.61 1.52
C ALA A 99 11.78 -11.71 2.35
N SER A 100 12.37 -10.65 2.92
CA SER A 100 11.68 -9.66 3.74
C SER A 100 11.29 -8.44 2.91
N TYR A 101 10.04 -8.01 3.07
CA TYR A 101 9.49 -6.81 2.45
C TYR A 101 8.83 -5.92 3.49
N HIS A 102 8.72 -4.63 3.14
CA HIS A 102 8.05 -3.63 3.95
C HIS A 102 6.98 -2.92 3.13
N LEU A 103 5.77 -2.82 3.68
CA LEU A 103 4.70 -1.98 3.15
C LEU A 103 4.71 -0.63 3.86
N GLN A 104 4.84 0.44 3.08
CA GLN A 104 4.72 1.83 3.51
C GLN A 104 3.52 2.47 2.79
N VAL A 105 2.76 3.31 3.49
CA VAL A 105 1.56 3.93 2.91
C VAL A 105 1.58 5.45 3.07
N ALA A 106 0.98 6.16 2.13
CA ALA A 106 0.80 7.60 2.15
C ALA A 106 -0.51 8.02 1.46
N VAL A 107 -1.11 9.12 1.90
CA VAL A 107 -2.28 9.74 1.26
C VAL A 107 -2.15 11.25 1.29
N GLY A 108 -2.18 11.89 0.12
CA GLY A 108 -1.87 13.31 0.00
C GLY A 108 -0.48 13.61 0.57
N ASN A 109 -0.39 14.50 1.56
CA ASN A 109 0.85 14.84 2.26
C ASN A 109 1.11 14.01 3.53
N LEU A 110 0.20 13.10 3.89
CA LEU A 110 0.34 12.25 5.08
C LEU A 110 1.05 10.96 4.70
N LYS A 111 2.12 10.64 5.43
CA LYS A 111 2.87 9.38 5.29
C LYS A 111 2.83 8.63 6.61
N SER A 112 2.68 7.30 6.60
CA SER A 112 2.73 6.52 7.83
C SER A 112 4.11 6.66 8.49
N THR A 113 4.13 6.76 9.82
CA THR A 113 5.38 6.96 10.58
C THR A 113 6.29 5.75 10.55
N ALA A 114 5.72 4.56 10.33
CA ALA A 114 6.43 3.31 10.16
C ALA A 114 5.88 2.53 8.96
N SER A 115 6.71 1.64 8.43
CA SER A 115 6.32 0.57 7.54
C SER A 115 5.99 -0.69 8.35
N VAL A 116 5.28 -1.63 7.73
CA VAL A 116 5.00 -2.95 8.31
C VAL A 116 5.73 -4.02 7.51
N GLN A 117 6.41 -4.94 8.20
CA GLN A 117 7.18 -6.01 7.58
C GLN A 117 6.30 -7.21 7.24
N PHE A 118 6.64 -7.93 6.18
CA PHE A 118 6.14 -9.28 5.88
C PHE A 118 7.18 -10.11 5.14
N ILE A 119 7.01 -11.42 5.19
CA ILE A 119 7.91 -12.41 4.57
C ILE A 119 7.19 -13.12 3.42
N LEU A 120 7.91 -13.31 2.30
CA LEU A 120 7.51 -14.25 1.26
C LEU A 120 8.30 -15.56 1.44
N GLN A 121 7.62 -16.69 1.25
CA GLN A 121 8.17 -18.06 1.22
C GLN A 121 8.02 -18.68 -0.18
#